data_AF-A0A7Y8GVV7-F1
#
_entry.id   AF-A0A7Y8GVV7-F1
#
_cell.length_a   1.000
_cell.length_b   1.000
_cell.length_c   1.000
_cell.angle_alpha   90.00
_cell.angle_beta   90.00
_cell.angle_gamma   90.00
#
_symmetry.space_group_name_H-M   'P 1'
#
loop_
_entity.id
_entity.type
_entity.pdbx_description
1 polymer ?
#
loop_
_entity_poly.entity_id
_entity_poly.type
_entity_poly.pdbx_seq_one_letter_code
_entity_poly.pdbx_strand_id
1 'polypeptide(L)'
;MTNKQSATQNIQAKITENLESAFDAVIIERNKYYQENPGKIPNLDSIDSIVRSSALANAAISGGSSLVPGPIGMLAIVPELVLVTRNQIRLIYDVAAAHGQKEAITKELLAAVFVSAMGTSAGGLLVVQGSKLLVKRASLQVFQKLIVILGGKITQQALKSAISKWLPGVGAAAMAAWSNYMTRKIGNKSKELFSKQIVQNDDVTDIELITPLDISAEENNNEARSSEYAKIQILINLAKIDGQVDDLESEFIGNFIDKADITHGEKIDLISSLGNLESQYFDIKSLERSPDEAIALLVNLTLLAKLDGRFHITEKLYIKQIGKILNFSASDIEEVMAS
;
A
#
# COMPACT_ATOMS: atom_id res chain seq x y z
N MET A 1 -3.44 20.30 -21.30
CA MET A 1 -3.47 19.59 -20.00
C MET A 1 -4.03 18.16 -20.11
N THR A 2 -3.69 17.38 -21.15
CA THR A 2 -4.41 16.12 -21.48
C THR A 2 -3.61 14.82 -21.38
N ASN A 3 -2.31 14.83 -21.02
CA ASN A 3 -1.43 13.66 -21.24
C ASN A 3 -1.13 12.77 -20.00
N LYS A 4 -1.27 13.26 -18.76
CA LYS A 4 -0.90 12.48 -17.54
C LYS A 4 -2.02 11.58 -17.01
N GLN A 5 -3.29 11.99 -17.10
CA GLN A 5 -4.43 11.14 -16.68
C GLN A 5 -4.52 9.85 -17.52
N SER A 6 -4.12 9.90 -18.79
CA SER A 6 -4.15 8.75 -19.71
C SER A 6 -3.15 7.64 -19.32
N ALA A 7 -1.96 7.96 -18.82
CA ALA A 7 -0.93 6.96 -18.51
C ALA A 7 -1.28 6.09 -17.29
N THR A 8 -1.78 6.69 -16.21
CA THR A 8 -2.22 5.98 -15.01
C THR A 8 -3.40 5.05 -15.30
N GLN A 9 -4.37 5.53 -16.09
CA GLN A 9 -5.51 4.73 -16.52
C GLN A 9 -5.08 3.53 -17.39
N ASN A 10 -4.11 3.74 -18.29
CA ASN A 10 -3.55 2.65 -19.11
C ASN A 10 -2.79 1.60 -18.28
N ILE A 11 -2.05 2.01 -17.24
CA ILE A 11 -1.36 1.10 -16.31
C ILE A 11 -2.39 0.27 -15.54
N GLN A 12 -3.40 0.93 -14.96
CA GLN A 12 -4.47 0.26 -14.21
C GLN A 12 -5.24 -0.73 -15.08
N ALA A 13 -5.58 -0.35 -16.32
CA ALA A 13 -6.30 -1.22 -17.25
C ALA A 13 -5.49 -2.50 -17.54
N LYS A 14 -4.19 -2.36 -17.88
CA LYS A 14 -3.32 -3.52 -18.16
C LYS A 14 -3.09 -4.40 -16.94
N ILE A 15 -2.96 -3.81 -15.75
CA ILE A 15 -2.84 -4.59 -14.51
C ILE A 15 -4.12 -5.38 -14.27
N THR A 16 -5.28 -4.73 -14.34
CA THR A 16 -6.61 -5.37 -14.20
C THR A 16 -6.76 -6.55 -15.17
N GLU A 17 -6.47 -6.35 -16.45
CA GLU A 17 -6.54 -7.39 -17.49
C GLU A 17 -5.65 -8.61 -17.15
N ASN A 18 -4.41 -8.37 -16.71
CA ASN A 18 -3.50 -9.46 -16.37
C ASN A 18 -3.87 -10.16 -15.06
N LEU A 19 -4.41 -9.43 -14.08
CA LEU A 19 -4.86 -9.99 -12.81
C LEU A 19 -6.04 -10.94 -12.99
N GLU A 20 -6.95 -10.65 -13.91
CA GLU A 20 -8.11 -11.50 -14.19
C GLU A 20 -7.69 -12.95 -14.51
N SER A 21 -6.62 -13.11 -15.29
CA SER A 21 -6.08 -14.43 -15.65
C SER A 21 -5.08 -15.01 -14.63
N ALA A 22 -4.47 -14.17 -13.77
CA ALA A 22 -3.39 -14.58 -12.87
C ALA A 22 -3.84 -15.60 -11.82
N PHE A 23 -5.05 -15.45 -11.25
CA PHE A 23 -5.56 -16.35 -10.23
C PHE A 23 -5.79 -17.76 -10.77
N ASP A 24 -6.47 -17.88 -11.91
CA ASP A 24 -6.71 -19.15 -12.57
C ASP A 24 -5.39 -19.80 -13.04
N ALA A 25 -4.48 -19.01 -13.62
CA ALA A 25 -3.17 -19.49 -14.04
C ALA A 25 -2.34 -20.06 -12.89
N VAL A 26 -2.33 -19.40 -11.73
CA VAL A 26 -1.60 -19.89 -10.54
C VAL A 26 -2.21 -21.19 -10.01
N ILE A 27 -3.54 -21.29 -9.94
CA ILE A 27 -4.21 -22.52 -9.48
C ILE A 27 -3.81 -23.70 -10.37
N ILE A 28 -3.89 -23.54 -11.69
CA ILE A 28 -3.53 -24.58 -12.65
C ILE A 28 -2.04 -24.95 -12.52
N GLU A 29 -1.16 -23.94 -12.50
CA GLU A 29 0.29 -24.14 -12.39
C GLU A 29 0.68 -24.88 -11.10
N ARG A 30 0.10 -24.49 -9.96
CA ARG A 30 0.45 -25.08 -8.65
C ARG A 30 -0.17 -26.44 -8.42
N ASN A 31 -1.41 -26.65 -8.85
CA ASN A 31 -2.01 -27.99 -8.84
C ASN A 31 -1.15 -28.97 -9.63
N LYS A 32 -0.77 -28.61 -10.86
CA LYS A 32 0.11 -29.44 -11.71
C LYS A 32 1.46 -29.69 -11.04
N TYR A 33 2.11 -28.63 -10.55
CA TYR A 33 3.42 -28.76 -9.89
C TYR A 33 3.40 -29.73 -8.71
N TYR A 34 2.38 -29.67 -7.84
CA TYR A 34 2.29 -30.55 -6.67
C TYR A 34 1.77 -31.96 -6.99
N GLN A 35 1.04 -32.13 -8.09
CA GLN A 35 0.72 -33.46 -8.61
C GLN A 35 1.98 -34.16 -9.12
N GLU A 36 2.83 -33.44 -9.86
CA GLU A 36 4.10 -33.97 -10.37
C GLU A 36 5.18 -34.09 -9.29
N ASN A 37 5.08 -33.29 -8.21
CA ASN A 37 6.06 -33.25 -7.12
C ASN A 37 5.40 -33.35 -5.73
N PRO A 38 4.79 -34.49 -5.35
CA PRO A 38 4.06 -34.59 -4.08
C PRO A 38 4.93 -34.32 -2.84
N GLY A 39 6.21 -34.71 -2.87
CA GLY A 39 7.16 -34.47 -1.77
C GLY A 39 7.63 -33.01 -1.65
N LYS A 40 7.20 -32.11 -2.53
CA LYS A 40 7.52 -30.67 -2.49
C LYS A 40 6.39 -29.83 -1.91
N ILE A 41 5.27 -30.44 -1.53
CA ILE A 41 4.19 -29.73 -0.83
C ILE A 41 4.77 -29.18 0.48
N PRO A 42 4.66 -27.86 0.74
CA PRO A 42 5.13 -27.26 1.98
C PRO A 42 4.46 -27.87 3.21
N ASN A 43 5.05 -27.68 4.38
CA ASN A 43 4.48 -28.07 5.66
C ASN A 43 4.32 -26.83 6.55
N LEU A 44 3.66 -26.98 7.69
CA LEU A 44 3.38 -25.86 8.59
C LEU A 44 4.64 -25.13 9.04
N ASP A 45 5.72 -25.87 9.33
CA ASP A 45 6.99 -25.33 9.81
C ASP A 45 7.72 -24.51 8.73
N SER A 46 7.45 -24.77 7.45
CA SER A 46 8.08 -24.06 6.35
C SER A 46 7.37 -22.76 5.97
N ILE A 47 6.17 -22.47 6.51
CA ILE A 47 5.37 -21.27 6.16
C ILE A 47 6.18 -19.98 6.30
N ASP A 48 6.83 -19.75 7.46
CA ASP A 48 7.56 -18.50 7.68
C ASP A 48 8.78 -18.38 6.74
N SER A 49 9.38 -19.52 6.37
CA SER A 49 10.49 -19.56 5.42
C SER A 49 10.04 -19.23 3.99
N ILE A 50 8.91 -19.77 3.52
CA ILE A 50 8.36 -19.49 2.18
C ILE A 50 7.84 -18.06 2.05
N VAL A 51 7.28 -17.50 3.12
CA VAL A 51 6.88 -16.08 3.17
C VAL A 51 8.11 -15.20 3.06
N ARG A 52 9.16 -15.48 3.85
CA ARG A 52 10.41 -14.72 3.81
C ARG A 52 11.09 -14.82 2.45
N SER A 53 11.22 -16.02 1.87
CA SER A 53 11.89 -16.21 0.58
C SER A 53 11.11 -15.51 -0.55
N SER A 54 9.79 -15.62 -0.56
CA SER A 54 8.95 -14.94 -1.57
C SER A 54 9.05 -13.42 -1.44
N ALA A 55 9.05 -12.89 -0.21
CA ALA A 55 9.19 -11.46 0.03
C ALA A 55 10.57 -10.94 -0.40
N LEU A 56 11.65 -11.69 -0.18
CA LEU A 56 12.99 -11.34 -0.65
C LEU A 56 13.10 -11.41 -2.18
N ALA A 57 12.54 -12.45 -2.81
CA ALA A 57 12.51 -12.58 -4.26
C ALA A 57 11.74 -11.41 -4.92
N ASN A 58 10.56 -11.08 -4.40
CA ASN A 58 9.76 -9.97 -4.89
C ASN A 58 10.43 -8.61 -4.64
N ALA A 59 11.11 -8.43 -3.50
CA ALA A 59 11.92 -7.24 -3.24
C ALA A 59 13.07 -7.10 -4.24
N ALA A 60 13.75 -8.21 -4.59
CA ALA A 60 14.82 -8.21 -5.58
C ALA A 60 14.30 -7.91 -6.99
N ILE A 61 13.15 -8.48 -7.39
CA ILE A 61 12.48 -8.19 -8.68
C ILE A 61 12.15 -6.70 -8.77
N SER A 62 11.49 -6.17 -7.72
CA SER A 62 11.07 -4.78 -7.70
C SER A 62 12.23 -3.79 -7.61
N GLY A 63 13.23 -4.09 -6.78
CA GLY A 63 14.45 -3.29 -6.67
C GLY A 63 15.25 -3.27 -7.96
N GLY A 64 15.49 -4.43 -8.58
CA GLY A 64 16.24 -4.55 -9.82
C GLY A 64 15.56 -3.87 -11.00
N SER A 65 14.26 -4.09 -11.19
CA SER A 65 13.48 -3.47 -12.28
C SER A 65 13.38 -1.95 -12.14
N SER A 66 13.47 -1.45 -10.90
CA SER A 66 13.41 -0.03 -10.59
C SER A 66 14.73 0.74 -10.80
N LEU A 67 15.79 0.07 -11.26
CA LEU A 67 17.05 0.73 -11.65
C LEU A 67 16.97 1.40 -13.03
N VAL A 68 15.94 1.11 -13.84
CA VAL A 68 15.76 1.71 -15.16
C VAL A 68 15.15 3.12 -15.03
N PRO A 69 15.89 4.20 -15.37
CA PRO A 69 15.40 5.57 -15.20
C PRO A 69 14.46 6.01 -16.34
N GLY A 70 13.65 7.05 -16.06
CA GLY A 70 12.88 7.78 -17.07
C GLY A 70 11.60 7.10 -17.57
N PRO A 71 10.99 7.59 -18.67
CA PRO A 71 9.70 7.09 -19.19
C PRO A 71 9.69 5.60 -19.57
N ILE A 72 10.84 5.02 -19.92
CA ILE A 72 10.99 3.58 -20.20
C ILE A 72 10.79 2.75 -18.91
N GLY A 73 11.26 3.24 -17.77
CA GLY A 73 10.99 2.65 -16.45
C GLY A 73 9.51 2.68 -16.07
N MET A 74 8.73 3.63 -16.59
CA MET A 74 7.28 3.68 -16.40
C MET A 74 6.55 2.59 -17.20
N LEU A 75 7.05 2.20 -18.38
CA LEU A 75 6.49 1.08 -19.16
C LEU A 75 6.83 -0.28 -18.53
N ALA A 76 7.99 -0.40 -17.88
CA ALA A 76 8.42 -1.63 -17.21
C ALA A 76 7.64 -1.95 -15.92
N ILE A 77 6.88 -1.00 -15.37
CA ILE A 77 6.16 -1.21 -14.10
C ILE A 77 5.03 -2.23 -14.21
N VAL A 78 4.35 -2.30 -15.36
CA VAL A 78 3.23 -3.23 -15.55
C VAL A 78 3.71 -4.70 -15.50
N PRO A 79 4.67 -5.14 -16.33
CA PRO A 79 5.15 -6.53 -16.25
C PRO A 79 5.80 -6.85 -14.89
N GLU A 80 6.46 -5.87 -14.24
CA GLU A 80 7.00 -6.02 -12.88
C GLU A 80 5.88 -6.31 -11.86
N LEU A 81 4.83 -5.47 -11.83
CA LEU A 81 3.72 -5.61 -10.88
C LEU A 81 2.91 -6.88 -11.13
N VAL A 82 2.70 -7.26 -12.39
CA VAL A 82 2.03 -8.53 -12.74
C VAL A 82 2.84 -9.71 -12.22
N LEU A 83 4.17 -9.70 -12.38
CA LEU A 83 5.03 -10.77 -11.89
C LEU A 83 5.03 -10.86 -10.35
N VAL A 84 5.21 -9.73 -9.66
CA VAL A 84 5.18 -9.67 -8.19
C VAL A 84 3.82 -10.14 -7.65
N THR A 85 2.72 -9.71 -8.28
CA THR A 85 1.38 -10.11 -7.86
C THR A 85 1.16 -11.60 -8.09
N ARG A 86 1.61 -12.15 -9.22
CA ARG A 86 1.55 -13.60 -9.48
C ARG A 86 2.33 -14.39 -8.43
N ASN A 87 3.52 -13.93 -8.04
CA ASN A 87 4.30 -14.55 -6.96
C ASN A 87 3.58 -14.47 -5.61
N GLN A 88 2.89 -13.37 -5.31
CA GLN A 88 2.08 -13.22 -4.10
C GLN A 88 0.87 -14.18 -4.11
N ILE A 89 0.16 -14.32 -5.23
CA ILE A 89 -0.94 -15.30 -5.38
C ILE A 89 -0.40 -16.73 -5.20
N ARG A 90 0.78 -17.02 -5.74
CA ARG A 90 1.48 -18.31 -5.57
C ARG A 90 1.79 -18.59 -4.10
N LEU A 91 2.26 -17.57 -3.36
CA LEU A 91 2.50 -17.66 -1.93
C LEU A 91 1.21 -18.01 -1.16
N ILE A 92 0.09 -17.36 -1.48
CA ILE A 92 -1.22 -17.69 -0.86
C ILE A 92 -1.55 -19.17 -1.08
N TYR A 93 -1.42 -19.65 -2.32
CA TYR A 93 -1.65 -21.07 -2.64
C TYR A 93 -0.72 -21.98 -1.83
N ASP A 94 0.57 -21.67 -1.76
CA ASP A 94 1.57 -22.51 -1.09
C ASP A 94 1.34 -22.58 0.43
N VAL A 95 0.87 -21.49 1.04
CA VAL A 95 0.47 -21.47 2.46
C VAL A 95 -0.79 -22.32 2.66
N ALA A 96 -1.80 -22.24 1.78
CA ALA A 96 -2.98 -23.11 1.85
C ALA A 96 -2.59 -24.60 1.70
N ALA A 97 -1.65 -24.91 0.80
CA ALA A 97 -1.14 -26.26 0.62
C ALA A 97 -0.42 -26.76 1.88
N ALA A 98 0.34 -25.90 2.56
CA ALA A 98 1.00 -26.19 3.84
C ALA A 98 0.02 -26.59 4.95
N HIS A 99 -1.17 -26.00 4.94
CA HIS A 99 -2.28 -26.33 5.84
C HIS A 99 -3.10 -27.55 5.39
N GLY A 100 -2.72 -28.22 4.29
CA GLY A 100 -3.46 -29.35 3.74
C GLY A 100 -4.76 -28.96 3.02
N GLN A 101 -4.94 -27.67 2.70
CA GLN A 101 -6.19 -27.12 2.17
C GLN A 101 -6.17 -26.91 0.65
N LYS A 102 -5.25 -27.55 -0.08
CA LYS A 102 -5.05 -27.32 -1.52
C LYS A 102 -6.31 -27.56 -2.35
N GLU A 103 -7.12 -28.54 -1.97
CA GLU A 103 -8.30 -28.98 -2.73
C GLU A 103 -9.46 -28.00 -2.60
N ALA A 104 -9.47 -27.19 -1.54
CA ALA A 104 -10.47 -26.17 -1.30
C ALA A 104 -10.12 -24.82 -1.95
N ILE A 105 -8.97 -24.70 -2.61
CA ILE A 105 -8.50 -23.45 -3.23
C ILE A 105 -9.31 -23.16 -4.49
N THR A 106 -10.00 -22.02 -4.49
CA THR A 106 -10.65 -21.43 -5.66
C THR A 106 -10.05 -20.06 -5.97
N LYS A 107 -10.31 -19.51 -7.15
CA LYS A 107 -9.86 -18.16 -7.50
C LYS A 107 -10.48 -17.10 -6.60
N GLU A 108 -11.72 -17.31 -6.17
CA GLU A 108 -12.45 -16.44 -5.25
C GLU A 108 -11.78 -16.44 -3.88
N LEU A 109 -11.36 -17.61 -3.37
CA LEU A 109 -10.64 -17.71 -2.11
C LEU A 109 -9.27 -17.02 -2.18
N LEU A 110 -8.49 -17.26 -3.24
CA LEU A 110 -7.21 -16.58 -3.44
C LEU A 110 -7.38 -15.06 -3.51
N ALA A 111 -8.36 -14.58 -4.29
CA ALA A 111 -8.67 -13.16 -4.40
C ALA A 111 -9.14 -12.57 -3.07
N ALA A 112 -10.02 -13.26 -2.35
CA ALA A 112 -10.54 -12.80 -1.06
C ALA A 112 -9.45 -12.70 0.01
N VAL A 113 -8.52 -13.67 0.08
CA VAL A 113 -7.36 -13.61 0.98
C VAL A 113 -6.44 -12.45 0.59
N PHE A 114 -6.19 -12.26 -0.71
CA PHE A 114 -5.38 -11.15 -1.20
C PHE A 114 -5.99 -9.79 -0.80
N VAL A 115 -7.27 -9.59 -1.09
CA VAL A 115 -8.05 -8.38 -0.76
C VAL A 115 -8.04 -8.12 0.76
N SER A 116 -8.25 -9.18 1.56
CA SER A 116 -8.21 -9.12 3.02
C SER A 116 -6.84 -8.71 3.54
N ALA A 117 -5.76 -9.21 2.95
CA ALA A 117 -4.40 -8.80 3.31
C ALA A 117 -4.10 -7.32 2.98
N MET A 118 -4.78 -6.76 1.97
CA MET A 118 -4.70 -5.34 1.65
C MET A 118 -5.50 -4.45 2.62
N GLY A 119 -6.12 -5.02 3.66
CA GLY A 119 -6.96 -4.27 4.62
C GLY A 119 -8.34 -3.93 4.06
N THR A 120 -8.76 -4.59 2.98
CA THR A 120 -10.08 -4.41 2.38
C THR A 120 -10.96 -5.57 2.80
N SER A 121 -12.22 -5.32 3.13
CA SER A 121 -13.16 -6.42 3.29
C SER A 121 -13.30 -7.15 1.96
N ALA A 122 -13.18 -8.49 1.97
CA ALA A 122 -13.57 -9.32 0.82
C ALA A 122 -15.11 -9.42 0.68
N GLY A 123 -15.86 -8.61 1.45
CA GLY A 123 -17.30 -8.70 1.57
C GLY A 123 -17.72 -10.07 2.08
N GLY A 124 -18.84 -10.57 1.58
CA GLY A 124 -19.35 -11.91 1.85
C GLY A 124 -18.56 -13.06 1.21
N LEU A 125 -17.51 -12.82 0.43
CA LEU A 125 -16.72 -13.90 -0.20
C LEU A 125 -15.94 -14.70 0.83
N LEU A 126 -15.60 -14.05 1.94
CA LEU A 126 -14.85 -14.62 3.02
C LEU A 126 -15.52 -14.22 4.34
N VAL A 127 -16.22 -15.17 4.95
CA VAL A 127 -16.83 -14.96 6.26
C VAL A 127 -16.11 -15.84 7.28
N VAL A 128 -15.49 -15.20 8.26
CA VAL A 128 -14.84 -15.90 9.38
C VAL A 128 -15.89 -16.16 10.46
N GLN A 129 -16.26 -17.42 10.67
CA GLN A 129 -17.19 -17.83 11.71
C GLN A 129 -16.49 -18.76 12.70
N GLY A 130 -15.97 -18.19 13.79
CA GLY A 130 -15.19 -18.93 14.80
C GLY A 130 -13.92 -19.55 14.20
N SER A 131 -13.85 -20.88 14.19
CA SER A 131 -12.76 -21.69 13.62
C SER A 131 -12.95 -22.06 12.15
N LYS A 132 -14.04 -21.61 11.51
CA LYS A 132 -14.37 -21.89 10.11
C LYS A 132 -14.19 -20.66 9.24
N LEU A 133 -13.71 -20.90 8.04
CA LEU A 133 -13.57 -19.94 6.95
C LEU A 133 -14.61 -20.30 5.88
N LEU A 134 -15.73 -19.59 5.87
CA LEU A 134 -16.77 -19.77 4.87
C LEU A 134 -16.39 -19.03 3.59
N VAL A 135 -16.27 -19.76 2.50
CA VAL A 135 -15.96 -19.21 1.18
C VAL A 135 -17.20 -19.30 0.31
N LYS A 136 -17.66 -18.15 -0.16
CA LYS A 136 -18.79 -18.09 -1.10
C LYS A 136 -18.29 -17.94 -2.53
N ARG A 137 -19.00 -18.60 -3.45
CA ARG A 137 -18.75 -18.44 -4.88
C ARG A 137 -19.23 -17.07 -5.35
N ALA A 138 -18.38 -16.36 -6.09
CA ALA A 138 -18.71 -15.07 -6.69
C ALA A 138 -19.37 -15.26 -8.06
N SER A 139 -20.32 -14.39 -8.42
CA SER A 139 -20.69 -14.23 -9.82
C SER A 139 -19.52 -13.61 -10.62
N LEU A 140 -19.47 -13.84 -11.93
CA LEU A 140 -18.41 -13.30 -12.79
C LEU A 140 -18.28 -11.78 -12.66
N GLN A 141 -19.41 -11.08 -12.55
CA GLN A 141 -19.47 -9.63 -12.40
C GLN A 141 -18.88 -9.16 -11.06
N VAL A 142 -19.17 -9.86 -9.96
CA VAL A 142 -18.60 -9.57 -8.63
C VAL A 142 -17.09 -9.80 -8.66
N PHE A 143 -16.64 -10.89 -9.27
CA PHE A 143 -15.20 -11.17 -9.40
C PHE A 143 -14.50 -10.09 -10.24
N GLN A 144 -15.07 -9.68 -11.37
CA GLN A 144 -14.50 -8.60 -12.21
C GLN A 144 -14.39 -7.27 -11.44
N LYS A 145 -15.39 -6.92 -10.62
CA LYS A 145 -15.33 -5.74 -9.74
C LYS A 145 -14.17 -5.84 -8.73
N LEU A 146 -13.91 -7.01 -8.15
CA LEU A 146 -12.73 -7.22 -7.29
C LEU A 146 -11.43 -6.95 -8.03
N ILE A 147 -11.31 -7.47 -9.26
CA ILE A 147 -10.09 -7.32 -10.05
C ILE A 147 -9.83 -5.85 -10.38
N VAL A 148 -10.87 -5.06 -10.67
CA VAL A 148 -10.75 -3.60 -10.85
C VAL A 148 -10.29 -2.90 -9.57
N ILE A 149 -10.85 -3.25 -8.41
CA ILE A 149 -10.44 -2.69 -7.10
C ILE A 149 -8.97 -3.04 -6.81
N LEU A 150 -8.59 -4.31 -7.00
CA LEU A 150 -7.22 -4.79 -6.81
C LEU A 150 -6.24 -4.07 -7.74
N GLY A 151 -6.57 -3.99 -9.03
CA GLY A 151 -5.77 -3.27 -10.02
C GLY A 151 -5.60 -1.79 -9.65
N GLY A 152 -6.68 -1.15 -9.19
CA GLY A 152 -6.65 0.22 -8.67
C GLY A 152 -5.73 0.39 -7.47
N LYS A 153 -5.87 -0.46 -6.43
CA LYS A 153 -5.06 -0.37 -5.20
C LYS A 153 -3.58 -0.68 -5.46
N ILE A 154 -3.28 -1.71 -6.24
CA ILE A 154 -1.90 -2.04 -6.63
C ILE A 154 -1.29 -0.89 -7.43
N THR A 155 -2.01 -0.34 -8.42
CA THR A 155 -1.55 0.81 -9.20
C THR A 155 -1.32 2.03 -8.33
N GLN A 156 -2.28 2.37 -7.46
CA GLN A 156 -2.19 3.51 -6.56
C GLN A 156 -0.99 3.37 -5.62
N GLN A 157 -0.79 2.19 -5.03
CA GLN A 157 0.29 1.96 -4.10
C GLN A 157 1.66 1.93 -4.79
N ALA A 158 1.73 1.35 -5.99
CA ALA A 158 2.92 1.38 -6.83
C ALA A 158 3.26 2.80 -7.31
N LEU A 159 2.27 3.64 -7.63
CA LEU A 159 2.50 5.04 -7.97
C LEU A 159 2.95 5.84 -6.75
N LYS A 160 2.35 5.63 -5.58
CA LYS A 160 2.79 6.21 -4.29
C LYS A 160 4.25 5.87 -4.00
N SER A 161 4.65 4.61 -4.18
CA SER A 161 6.04 4.18 -3.98
C SER A 161 6.97 4.63 -5.13
N ALA A 162 6.45 4.79 -6.36
CA ALA A 162 7.22 5.19 -7.54
C ALA A 162 7.40 6.70 -7.72
N ILE A 163 6.81 7.57 -6.89
CA ILE A 163 7.17 9.00 -6.88
C ILE A 163 8.67 9.19 -6.54
N SER A 164 9.27 8.23 -5.84
CA SER A 164 10.73 8.16 -5.60
C SER A 164 11.56 7.57 -6.76
N LYS A 165 10.92 6.97 -7.79
CA LYS A 165 11.52 6.41 -9.02
C LYS A 165 12.07 7.50 -9.96
N TRP A 166 11.86 8.77 -9.60
CA TRP A 166 12.34 9.97 -10.28
C TRP A 166 13.67 10.51 -9.73
N LEU A 167 14.27 9.87 -8.71
CA LEU A 167 15.62 10.16 -8.23
C LEU A 167 16.48 8.87 -8.30
N PRO A 168 17.66 8.88 -8.96
CA PRO A 168 18.51 7.68 -9.08
C PRO A 168 18.80 7.01 -7.72
N GLY A 169 18.55 5.70 -7.60
CA GLY A 169 18.83 4.87 -6.41
C GLY A 169 17.72 4.76 -5.35
N VAL A 170 16.92 5.82 -5.14
CA VAL A 170 15.91 5.85 -4.06
C VAL A 170 14.65 5.04 -4.43
N GLY A 171 14.22 5.09 -5.69
CA GLY A 171 13.07 4.33 -6.17
C GLY A 171 13.20 2.82 -6.06
N ALA A 172 14.42 2.30 -6.26
CA ALA A 172 14.68 0.87 -6.16
C ALA A 172 14.57 0.34 -4.74
N ALA A 173 15.16 1.05 -3.77
CA ALA A 173 15.07 0.67 -2.37
C ALA A 173 13.62 0.75 -1.84
N ALA A 174 12.89 1.80 -2.20
CA ALA A 174 11.49 1.98 -1.81
C ALA A 174 10.59 0.87 -2.39
N MET A 175 10.73 0.56 -3.68
CA MET A 175 9.97 -0.52 -4.33
C MET A 175 10.33 -1.90 -3.76
N ALA A 176 11.60 -2.15 -3.44
CA ALA A 176 12.04 -3.37 -2.78
C ALA A 176 11.42 -3.51 -1.38
N ALA A 177 11.46 -2.45 -0.57
CA ALA A 177 10.88 -2.44 0.78
C ALA A 177 9.36 -2.63 0.74
N TRP A 178 8.67 -1.91 -0.15
CA TRP A 178 7.23 -2.04 -0.36
C TRP A 178 6.82 -3.46 -0.75
N SER A 179 7.48 -4.01 -1.77
CA SER A 179 7.22 -5.36 -2.26
C SER A 179 7.49 -6.41 -1.19
N ASN A 180 8.54 -6.23 -0.37
CA ASN A 180 8.82 -7.08 0.78
C ASN A 180 7.70 -7.03 1.82
N TYR A 181 7.31 -5.82 2.24
CA TYR A 181 6.27 -5.59 3.24
C TYR A 181 4.93 -6.18 2.80
N MET A 182 4.49 -5.87 1.57
CA MET A 182 3.24 -6.39 1.02
C MET A 182 3.22 -7.91 0.93
N THR A 183 4.31 -8.51 0.45
CA THR A 183 4.41 -9.97 0.34
C THR A 183 4.38 -10.63 1.71
N ARG A 184 5.03 -10.05 2.73
CA ARG A 184 4.93 -10.53 4.12
C ARG A 184 3.53 -10.39 4.68
N LYS A 185 2.85 -9.26 4.45
CA LYS A 185 1.48 -9.02 4.91
C LYS A 185 0.51 -10.05 4.32
N ILE A 186 0.63 -10.33 3.02
CA ILE A 186 -0.14 -11.37 2.31
C ILE A 186 0.14 -12.75 2.89
N GLY A 187 1.42 -13.10 3.08
CA GLY A 187 1.81 -14.38 3.66
C GLY A 187 1.29 -14.59 5.08
N ASN A 188 1.45 -13.58 5.94
CA ASN A 188 0.97 -13.61 7.33
C ASN A 188 -0.57 -13.72 7.39
N LYS A 189 -1.29 -12.98 6.54
CA LYS A 189 -2.75 -13.06 6.50
C LYS A 189 -3.23 -14.42 5.97
N SER A 190 -2.50 -14.99 5.02
CA SER A 190 -2.77 -16.35 4.51
C SER A 190 -2.57 -17.39 5.62
N LYS A 191 -1.48 -17.29 6.39
CA LYS A 191 -1.22 -18.16 7.56
C LYS A 191 -2.35 -18.06 8.59
N GLU A 192 -2.80 -16.85 8.89
CA GLU A 192 -3.93 -16.61 9.79
C GLU A 192 -5.22 -17.29 9.27
N LEU A 193 -5.58 -17.06 8.00
CA LEU A 193 -6.84 -17.52 7.43
C LEU A 193 -6.86 -19.05 7.21
N PHE A 194 -5.79 -19.62 6.69
CA PHE A 194 -5.70 -21.07 6.42
C PHE A 194 -5.42 -21.92 7.66
N SER A 195 -5.10 -21.30 8.80
CA SER A 195 -5.16 -22.00 10.09
C SER A 195 -6.58 -22.43 10.48
N LYS A 196 -7.61 -21.87 9.83
CA LYS A 196 -9.03 -22.17 10.04
C LYS A 196 -9.52 -23.20 9.02
N GLN A 197 -10.57 -23.95 9.35
CA GLN A 197 -11.15 -24.94 8.44
C GLN A 197 -11.92 -24.26 7.31
N ILE A 198 -11.59 -24.55 6.05
CA ILE A 198 -12.33 -24.02 4.89
C ILE A 198 -13.63 -24.79 4.70
N VAL A 199 -14.73 -24.06 4.57
CA VAL A 199 -16.04 -24.59 4.20
C VAL A 199 -16.52 -23.83 2.97
N GLN A 200 -16.71 -24.54 1.87
CA GLN A 200 -17.28 -23.95 0.67
C GLN A 200 -18.80 -23.88 0.79
N ASN A 201 -19.36 -22.75 0.34
CA ASN A 201 -20.78 -22.60 0.14
C ASN A 201 -21.04 -22.34 -1.35
N ASP A 202 -21.80 -23.24 -1.98
CA ASP A 202 -22.12 -23.22 -3.41
C ASP A 202 -23.14 -22.14 -3.79
N ASP A 203 -23.73 -21.44 -2.81
CA ASP A 203 -24.61 -20.31 -3.05
C ASP A 203 -23.84 -19.18 -3.75
N VAL A 204 -24.06 -19.04 -5.05
CA VAL A 204 -23.64 -17.86 -5.82
C VAL A 204 -24.38 -16.67 -5.25
N THR A 205 -23.64 -15.77 -4.61
CA THR A 205 -24.23 -14.56 -4.02
C THR A 205 -23.77 -13.35 -4.80
N ASP A 206 -24.73 -12.50 -5.17
CA ASP A 206 -24.47 -11.13 -5.57
C ASP A 206 -24.11 -10.34 -4.32
N ILE A 207 -22.86 -10.52 -3.91
CA ILE A 207 -22.32 -9.85 -2.73
C ILE A 207 -22.04 -8.40 -3.14
N GLU A 208 -22.70 -7.46 -2.47
CA GLU A 208 -22.17 -6.11 -2.39
C GLU A 208 -20.81 -6.20 -1.70
N LEU A 209 -19.78 -6.05 -2.52
CA LEU A 209 -18.45 -5.80 -2.03
C LEU A 209 -18.54 -4.58 -1.13
N ILE A 210 -18.35 -4.80 0.18
CA ILE A 210 -18.03 -3.72 1.10
C ILE A 210 -16.62 -3.30 0.68
N THR A 211 -16.55 -2.43 -0.33
CA THR A 211 -15.57 -1.37 -0.31
C THR A 211 -15.66 -0.78 1.10
N PRO A 212 -14.54 -0.56 1.82
CA PRO A 212 -14.58 0.45 2.88
C PRO A 212 -15.38 1.60 2.29
N LEU A 213 -16.49 1.95 2.97
CA LEU A 213 -17.44 2.99 2.59
C LEU A 213 -16.76 3.94 1.62
N ASP A 214 -17.33 4.07 0.43
CA ASP A 214 -16.97 5.09 -0.53
C ASP A 214 -16.26 6.26 0.17
N ILE A 215 -14.93 6.27 0.11
CA ILE A 215 -14.29 7.43 -0.45
C ILE A 215 -14.60 7.30 -1.94
N SER A 216 -15.89 7.41 -2.28
CA SER A 216 -16.26 8.26 -3.37
C SER A 216 -15.40 9.48 -3.12
N ALA A 217 -14.75 9.92 -4.18
CA ALA A 217 -14.74 11.34 -4.36
C ALA A 217 -16.17 11.80 -4.02
N GLU A 218 -16.39 12.26 -2.78
CA GLU A 218 -16.88 13.61 -2.66
C GLU A 218 -15.98 14.39 -3.60
N GLU A 219 -16.49 14.54 -4.82
CA GLU A 219 -16.33 15.72 -5.63
C GLU A 219 -16.77 16.92 -4.77
N ASN A 220 -16.09 17.15 -3.65
CA ASN A 220 -15.98 18.46 -3.08
C ASN A 220 -14.95 19.09 -3.98
N ASN A 221 -15.51 19.78 -4.98
CA ASN A 221 -14.89 20.87 -5.72
C ASN A 221 -13.55 21.22 -5.10
N ASN A 222 -12.48 20.80 -5.76
CA ASN A 222 -11.12 21.17 -5.42
C ASN A 222 -10.98 22.67 -5.75
N GLU A 223 -11.71 23.51 -5.03
CA GLU A 223 -11.18 24.79 -4.59
C GLU A 223 -9.87 24.42 -3.90
N ALA A 224 -8.79 25.03 -4.38
CA ALA A 224 -7.45 24.74 -3.92
C ALA A 224 -7.41 24.79 -2.38
N ARG A 225 -7.35 23.62 -1.73
CA ARG A 225 -7.15 23.53 -0.27
C ARG A 225 -5.95 24.38 0.10
N SER A 226 -6.05 25.12 1.20
CA SER A 226 -5.06 26.11 1.61
C SER A 226 -3.66 25.48 1.71
N SER A 227 -2.61 26.24 1.39
CA SER A 227 -1.22 25.80 1.58
C SER A 227 -0.92 25.46 3.04
N GLU A 228 -1.69 26.00 3.99
CA GLU A 228 -1.57 25.68 5.42
C GLU A 228 -2.10 24.29 5.77
N TYR A 229 -3.21 23.86 5.16
CA TYR A 229 -3.73 22.48 5.33
C TYR A 229 -2.67 21.46 4.91
N ALA A 230 -1.99 21.72 3.79
CA ALA A 230 -0.93 20.87 3.27
C ALA A 230 0.24 20.73 4.25
N LYS A 231 0.71 21.85 4.82
CA LYS A 231 1.81 21.87 5.80
C LYS A 231 1.47 21.03 7.03
N ILE A 232 0.26 21.19 7.56
CA ILE A 232 -0.16 20.48 8.78
C ILE A 232 -0.33 18.99 8.51
N GLN A 233 -0.84 18.61 7.34
CA GLN A 233 -0.94 17.20 6.98
C GLN A 233 0.44 16.52 6.82
N ILE A 234 1.47 17.26 6.37
CA ILE A 234 2.86 16.77 6.32
C ILE A 234 3.41 16.57 7.74
N LEU A 235 3.11 17.47 8.68
CA LEU A 235 3.47 17.32 10.10
C LEU A 235 2.78 16.07 10.71
N ILE A 236 1.48 15.89 10.47
CA ILE A 236 0.73 14.69 10.93
C ILE A 236 1.35 13.40 10.38
N ASN A 237 1.74 13.40 9.11
CA ASN A 237 2.37 12.22 8.49
C ASN A 237 3.76 11.92 9.04
N LEU A 238 4.51 12.94 9.47
CA LEU A 238 5.80 12.76 10.16
C LEU A 238 5.58 12.11 11.52
N ALA A 239 4.71 12.67 12.37
CA ALA A 239 4.46 12.13 13.71
C ALA A 239 4.03 10.66 13.64
N LYS A 240 3.16 10.30 12.70
CA LYS A 240 2.64 8.93 12.57
C LYS A 240 3.62 7.92 11.96
N ILE A 241 4.79 8.35 11.51
CA ILE A 241 5.64 7.51 10.65
C ILE A 241 6.20 6.28 11.37
N ASP A 242 6.39 6.37 12.68
CA ASP A 242 6.86 5.30 13.53
C ASP A 242 5.71 4.43 14.10
N GLY A 243 4.46 4.81 13.80
CA GLY A 243 3.25 4.13 14.23
C GLY A 243 2.79 4.49 15.64
N GLN A 244 3.41 5.47 16.29
CA GLN A 244 2.96 6.08 17.54
C GLN A 244 2.77 7.59 17.30
N VAL A 245 1.93 8.24 18.11
CA VAL A 245 1.84 9.70 18.14
C VAL A 245 1.80 10.05 19.61
N ASP A 246 2.80 10.75 20.11
CA ASP A 246 2.86 11.10 21.52
C ASP A 246 2.03 12.36 21.87
N ASP A 247 1.83 12.59 23.16
CA ASP A 247 1.03 13.72 23.65
C ASP A 247 1.66 15.08 23.30
N LEU A 248 3.00 15.17 23.24
CA LEU A 248 3.74 16.40 22.90
C LEU A 248 3.66 16.70 21.40
N GLU A 249 3.76 15.69 20.54
CA GLU A 249 3.56 15.79 19.10
C GLU A 249 2.11 16.18 18.77
N SER A 250 1.15 15.59 19.50
CA SER A 250 -0.27 15.91 19.36
C SER A 250 -0.58 17.35 19.77
N GLU A 251 -0.02 17.82 20.89
CA GLU A 251 -0.15 19.20 21.35
C GLU A 251 0.53 20.18 20.38
N PHE A 252 1.72 19.83 19.87
CA PHE A 252 2.42 20.63 18.89
C PHE A 252 1.58 20.80 17.62
N ILE A 253 1.08 19.70 17.04
CA ILE A 253 0.26 19.72 15.82
C ILE A 253 -1.08 20.43 16.07
N GLY A 254 -1.72 20.21 17.23
CA GLY A 254 -2.96 20.88 17.62
C GLY A 254 -2.85 22.40 17.60
N ASN A 255 -1.73 22.94 18.10
CA ASN A 255 -1.45 24.38 18.04
C ASN A 255 -1.34 24.93 16.61
N PHE A 256 -0.86 24.13 15.64
CA PHE A 256 -0.85 24.53 14.23
C PHE A 256 -2.25 24.50 13.61
N ILE A 257 -3.08 23.51 13.95
CA ILE A 257 -4.47 23.41 13.49
C ILE A 257 -5.30 24.61 13.98
N ASP A 258 -5.14 24.96 15.26
CA ASP A 258 -5.90 26.05 15.87
C ASP A 258 -5.59 27.41 15.24
N LYS A 259 -4.30 27.67 14.97
CA LYS A 259 -3.82 28.96 14.45
C LYS A 259 -3.94 29.10 12.92
N ALA A 260 -4.14 27.99 12.20
CA ALA A 260 -4.24 28.02 10.75
C ALA A 260 -5.50 28.73 10.24
N ASP A 261 -5.33 29.52 9.19
CA ASP A 261 -6.36 30.18 8.39
C ASP A 261 -6.90 29.19 7.35
N ILE A 262 -7.57 28.15 7.87
CA ILE A 262 -8.22 27.08 7.12
C ILE A 262 -9.67 26.95 7.58
N THR A 263 -10.51 26.39 6.71
CA THR A 263 -11.93 26.25 6.98
C THR A 263 -12.20 25.35 8.19
N HIS A 264 -13.35 25.52 8.84
CA HIS A 264 -13.71 24.69 9.99
C HIS A 264 -13.79 23.19 9.62
N GLY A 265 -14.22 22.86 8.40
CA GLY A 265 -14.22 21.49 7.88
C GLY A 265 -12.80 20.93 7.72
N GLU A 266 -11.87 21.72 7.19
CA GLU A 266 -10.45 21.34 7.09
C GLU A 266 -9.80 21.10 8.46
N LYS A 267 -10.16 21.87 9.50
CA LYS A 267 -9.68 21.62 10.87
C LYS A 267 -10.18 20.28 11.41
N ILE A 268 -11.45 19.96 11.20
CA ILE A 268 -12.05 18.68 11.62
C ILE A 268 -11.36 17.50 10.90
N ASP A 269 -11.06 17.64 9.61
CA ASP A 269 -10.34 16.64 8.83
C ASP A 269 -8.93 16.38 9.38
N LEU A 270 -8.18 17.43 9.73
CA LEU A 270 -6.84 17.31 10.30
C LEU A 270 -6.84 16.68 11.69
N ILE A 271 -7.79 17.06 12.55
CA ILE A 271 -7.94 16.46 13.89
C ILE A 271 -8.28 14.96 13.76
N SER A 272 -9.15 14.61 12.81
CA SER A 272 -9.50 13.21 12.53
C SER A 272 -8.30 12.43 11.95
N SER A 273 -7.49 13.09 11.11
CA SER A 273 -6.25 12.54 10.54
C SER A 273 -5.18 12.28 11.61
N LEU A 274 -5.13 13.11 12.66
CA LEU A 274 -4.23 12.93 13.80
C LEU A 274 -4.63 11.74 14.68
N GLY A 275 -5.93 11.54 14.91
CA GLY A 275 -6.46 10.44 15.74
C GLY A 275 -6.57 9.07 15.05
N ASN A 276 -6.42 9.02 13.73
CA ASN A 276 -6.38 7.78 12.94
C ASN A 276 -4.91 7.45 12.61
N LEU A 277 -4.49 6.20 12.43
CA LEU A 277 -3.12 5.83 12.02
C LEU A 277 -2.90 5.86 10.49
N GLU A 278 -3.94 6.11 9.70
CA GLU A 278 -3.84 6.14 8.24
C GLU A 278 -3.23 7.45 7.71
N SER A 279 -2.15 7.37 6.92
CA SER A 279 -1.49 8.54 6.31
C SER A 279 -2.24 9.02 5.06
N GLN A 280 -2.59 10.31 4.99
CA GLN A 280 -3.20 10.94 3.82
C GLN A 280 -2.13 11.58 2.92
N TYR A 281 -2.27 11.47 1.60
CA TYR A 281 -1.32 11.99 0.60
C TYR A 281 -1.76 13.36 0.09
N PHE A 282 -0.84 14.33 0.00
CA PHE A 282 -1.10 15.66 -0.55
C PHE A 282 -0.07 16.04 -1.63
N ASP A 283 -0.48 16.85 -2.61
CA ASP A 283 0.39 17.36 -3.67
C ASP A 283 1.26 18.52 -3.13
N ILE A 284 2.49 18.19 -2.72
CA ILE A 284 3.46 19.12 -2.11
C ILE A 284 3.90 20.22 -3.10
N LYS A 285 3.54 20.13 -4.38
CA LYS A 285 3.93 21.08 -5.42
C LYS A 285 3.38 22.50 -5.26
N SER A 286 2.33 22.68 -4.47
CA SER A 286 1.84 24.03 -4.16
C SER A 286 2.80 24.81 -3.25
N LEU A 287 3.66 24.11 -2.48
CA LEU A 287 4.65 24.69 -1.56
C LEU A 287 5.95 25.12 -2.26
N GLU A 288 6.20 24.69 -3.50
CA GLU A 288 7.36 25.12 -4.30
C GLU A 288 7.37 26.63 -4.61
N ARG A 289 6.25 27.33 -4.39
CA ARG A 289 6.05 28.73 -4.80
C ARG A 289 6.45 29.78 -3.75
N SER A 290 6.74 29.37 -2.51
CA SER A 290 7.09 30.27 -1.39
C SER A 290 8.29 29.73 -0.61
N PRO A 291 9.53 30.19 -0.90
CA PRO A 291 10.75 29.72 -0.23
C PRO A 291 10.70 29.85 1.31
N ASP A 292 10.12 30.94 1.81
CA ASP A 292 9.99 31.19 3.26
C ASP A 292 9.07 30.15 3.93
N GLU A 293 7.99 29.76 3.26
CA GLU A 293 7.06 28.73 3.75
C GLU A 293 7.69 27.34 3.72
N ALA A 294 8.54 27.08 2.72
CA ALA A 294 9.30 25.83 2.61
C ALA A 294 10.34 25.69 3.72
N ILE A 295 11.05 26.78 4.05
CA ILE A 295 12.01 26.82 5.17
C ILE A 295 11.28 26.61 6.48
N ALA A 296 10.19 27.36 6.71
CA ALA A 296 9.38 27.25 7.92
C ALA A 296 8.83 25.82 8.11
N LEU A 297 8.38 25.17 7.04
CA LEU A 297 7.94 23.78 7.09
C LEU A 297 9.08 22.83 7.48
N LEU A 298 10.27 22.98 6.89
CA LEU A 298 11.41 22.13 7.19
C LEU A 298 11.90 22.28 8.65
N VAL A 299 11.87 23.51 9.17
CA VAL A 299 12.15 23.80 10.58
C VAL A 299 11.10 23.16 11.48
N ASN A 300 9.81 23.34 11.18
CA ASN A 300 8.73 22.77 11.99
C ASN A 300 8.74 21.24 12.01
N LEU A 301 9.09 20.60 10.88
CA LEU A 301 9.29 19.15 10.83
C LEU A 301 10.46 18.70 11.72
N THR A 302 11.56 19.45 11.71
CA THR A 302 12.72 19.15 12.55
C THR A 302 12.41 19.34 14.05
N LEU A 303 11.66 20.39 14.39
CA LEU A 303 11.21 20.64 15.76
C LEU A 303 10.29 19.51 16.23
N LEU A 304 9.31 19.11 15.42
CA LEU A 304 8.38 18.02 15.70
C LEU A 304 9.14 16.71 16.01
N ALA A 305 10.05 16.29 15.11
CA ALA A 305 10.85 15.07 15.29
C ALA A 305 11.91 15.12 16.41
N LYS A 306 12.02 16.24 17.13
CA LYS A 306 12.93 16.41 18.28
C LYS A 306 12.20 16.63 19.60
N LEU A 307 10.86 16.74 19.60
CA LEU A 307 10.07 17.08 20.79
C LEU A 307 10.26 16.09 21.94
N ASP A 308 10.29 14.80 21.63
CA ASP A 308 10.43 13.71 22.59
C ASP A 308 11.90 13.41 22.96
N GLY A 309 12.85 14.15 22.36
CA GLY A 309 14.29 13.97 22.53
C GLY A 309 14.87 12.77 21.76
N ARG A 310 14.10 12.08 20.92
CA ARG A 310 14.54 10.93 20.12
C ARG A 310 14.32 11.19 18.63
N PHE A 311 15.36 11.67 17.97
CA PHE A 311 15.29 11.86 16.54
C PHE A 311 15.48 10.54 15.77
N HIS A 312 14.37 9.84 15.50
CA HIS A 312 14.34 8.52 14.89
C HIS A 312 14.82 8.54 13.43
N ILE A 313 15.37 7.42 12.98
CA ILE A 313 15.92 7.29 11.62
C ILE A 313 14.82 7.46 10.56
N THR A 314 13.59 7.00 10.84
CA THR A 314 12.42 7.12 9.96
C THR A 314 12.02 8.58 9.76
N GLU A 315 11.98 9.36 10.82
CA GLU A 315 11.72 10.81 10.80
C GLU A 315 12.82 11.56 10.06
N LYS A 316 14.09 11.27 10.34
CA LYS A 316 15.23 11.84 9.62
C LYS A 316 15.13 11.62 8.11
N LEU A 317 14.76 10.41 7.70
CA LEU A 317 14.59 10.07 6.29
C LEU A 317 13.39 10.81 5.68
N TYR A 318 12.29 10.94 6.43
CA TYR A 318 11.10 11.70 6.00
C TYR A 318 11.41 13.18 5.81
N ILE A 319 12.09 13.82 6.76
CA ILE A 319 12.47 15.24 6.69
C ILE A 319 13.42 15.48 5.52
N LYS A 320 14.40 14.59 5.31
CA LYS A 320 15.29 14.62 4.13
C LYS A 320 14.54 14.50 2.82
N GLN A 321 13.45 13.74 2.79
CA GLN A 321 12.61 13.59 1.61
C GLN A 321 11.78 14.85 1.35
N ILE A 322 11.13 15.41 2.38
CA ILE A 322 10.36 16.64 2.25
C ILE A 322 11.27 17.81 1.85
N GLY A 323 12.43 17.97 2.48
CA GLY A 323 13.40 19.01 2.14
C GLY A 323 13.86 18.96 0.67
N LYS A 324 14.08 17.77 0.12
CA LYS A 324 14.41 17.61 -1.31
C LYS A 324 13.25 17.98 -2.23
N ILE A 325 12.02 17.65 -1.86
CA ILE A 325 10.82 18.02 -2.63
C ILE A 325 10.63 19.53 -2.62
N LEU A 326 10.97 20.19 -1.51
CA LEU A 326 10.98 21.64 -1.36
C LEU A 326 12.22 22.32 -1.98
N ASN A 327 13.04 21.58 -2.73
CA ASN A 327 14.20 22.07 -3.46
C ASN A 327 15.37 22.58 -2.59
N PHE A 328 15.49 22.12 -1.34
CA PHE A 328 16.67 22.35 -0.50
C PHE A 328 17.83 21.44 -0.89
N SER A 329 19.07 21.91 -0.72
CA SER A 329 20.23 21.05 -0.88
C SER A 329 20.36 20.08 0.30
N ALA A 330 21.09 18.98 0.10
CA ALA A 330 21.36 18.05 1.20
C ALA A 330 22.10 18.72 2.36
N SER A 331 22.96 19.71 2.07
CA SER A 331 23.68 20.47 3.11
C SER A 331 22.71 21.31 3.93
N ASP A 332 21.80 22.04 3.28
CA ASP A 332 20.85 22.92 3.96
C ASP A 332 19.89 22.11 4.84
N ILE A 333 19.47 20.93 4.37
CA ILE A 333 18.62 20.04 5.17
C ILE A 333 19.35 19.52 6.40
N GLU A 334 20.61 19.10 6.26
CA GLU A 334 21.40 18.62 7.41
C GLU A 334 21.70 19.76 8.40
N GLU A 335 21.90 20.98 7.91
CA GLU A 335 22.08 22.18 8.73
C GLU A 335 20.82 22.49 9.55
N VAL A 336 19.65 22.51 8.91
CA VAL A 336 18.36 22.69 9.60
C VAL A 336 18.10 21.54 10.58
N MET A 337 18.44 20.30 10.22
CA MET A 337 18.31 19.15 11.11
C MET A 337 19.29 19.17 12.29
N ALA A 338 20.42 19.89 12.17
CA ALA A 338 21.42 20.03 13.21
C ALA A 338 21.11 21.18 14.19
N SER A 339 20.33 22.18 13.76
CA SER A 339 19.80 23.26 14.62
C SER A 339 18.79 22.76 15.64
#